data_AF-A0A957I4T0-F1
#
_entry.id   AF-A0A957I4T0-F1
#
_cell.length_a   1.000
_cell.length_b   1.000
_cell.length_c   1.000
_cell.angle_alpha   90.00
_cell.angle_beta   90.00
_cell.angle_gamma   90.00
#
_symmetry.space_group_name_H-M   'P 1'
#
loop_
_entity.id
_entity.type
_entity.pdbx_description
1 polymer ?
#
loop_
_entity_poly.entity_id
_entity_poly.type
_entity_poly.pdbx_seq_one_letter_code
_entity_poly.pdbx_strand_id
1 'polypeptide(L)'
;MGDLILQTRLDALRSNLEQVQRVLDAVRGQRDEIERLQTLLAARNDSIQAFLDEALYSLGNARIALDRLSRRADLHPDDQTVLDNAQDDLNNSEEQLRGVLAHLGSATTIISARRKRFIELDDQSDLGKTLGMTLIRPAERWSKDLDAIQQKIAAAAAEEALSAQTSGPAQAAHGAAAARLRGEVWAELNNNTAAQIKPIFAEYVDFLRGVALRDMGLDAGICQVADELVRRFRLVPNTNWESFTILARDEAVDKTLANIIRLPFPEWTVWALPLVAHEFGHLVSYSTDVHEFLTARVSADWPVLILQDCLADAFATYAMGPSYALSLILLRLNPLRAFQDGHDQAAHAKRAFVILTMLDWMNRRNPMTPYTPIIQTLRTEWDTALPATTPTEALTDDQKTLLTKMVEFLGDFLDAHAKVDYTITAWNSVADWPPLLAQGPNAAITLNPEHELRDVLNAAWQSRLLFPEKRNEIAAAAIALWERILNPPPSRGRAGRTQVGITRRGG
;
A
#
# COMPACT_ATOMS: atom_id res chain seq x y z
N MET A 1 14.69 8.67 -46.22
CA MET A 1 14.91 7.59 -45.22
C MET A 1 15.13 8.12 -43.79
N GLY A 2 15.58 9.37 -43.59
CA GLY A 2 15.87 9.91 -42.25
C GLY A 2 14.66 10.01 -41.31
N ASP A 3 13.45 10.22 -41.84
CA ASP A 3 12.26 10.49 -41.00
C ASP A 3 11.58 9.23 -40.46
N LEU A 4 11.83 8.06 -41.06
CA LEU A 4 11.13 6.82 -40.71
C LEU A 4 11.39 6.43 -39.24
N ILE A 5 12.62 6.57 -38.77
CA ILE A 5 12.99 6.24 -37.38
C ILE A 5 12.23 7.16 -36.41
N LEU A 6 12.19 8.45 -36.73
CA LEU A 6 11.60 9.45 -35.87
C LEU A 6 10.07 9.34 -35.83
N GLN A 7 9.43 9.14 -37.00
CA GLN A 7 8.00 8.84 -37.10
C GLN A 7 7.63 7.57 -36.32
N THR A 8 8.39 6.49 -36.51
CA THR A 8 8.16 5.22 -35.77
C THR A 8 8.25 5.43 -34.25
N ARG A 9 9.20 6.23 -33.77
CA ARG A 9 9.34 6.53 -32.34
C ARG A 9 8.16 7.36 -31.81
N LEU A 10 7.69 8.35 -32.57
CA LEU A 10 6.55 9.17 -32.19
C LEU A 10 5.25 8.37 -32.18
N ASP A 11 5.02 7.55 -33.19
CA ASP A 11 3.85 6.67 -33.25
C ASP A 11 3.83 5.69 -32.08
N ALA A 12 4.99 5.12 -31.69
CA ALA A 12 5.10 4.27 -30.52
C ALA A 12 4.79 5.03 -29.21
N LEU A 13 5.30 6.26 -29.04
CA LEU A 13 5.00 7.09 -27.87
C LEU A 13 3.52 7.45 -27.78
N ARG A 14 2.91 7.86 -28.90
CA ARG A 14 1.48 8.17 -28.96
C ARG A 14 0.63 6.94 -28.63
N SER A 15 0.92 5.80 -29.26
CA SER A 15 0.22 4.54 -28.99
C SER A 15 0.31 4.13 -27.51
N ASN A 16 1.47 4.34 -26.88
CA ASN A 16 1.65 4.04 -25.45
C ASN A 16 0.82 4.99 -24.57
N LEU A 17 0.76 6.29 -24.88
CA LEU A 17 -0.09 7.26 -24.17
C LEU A 17 -1.59 6.96 -24.34
N GLU A 18 -2.01 6.54 -25.54
CA GLU A 18 -3.39 6.10 -25.78
C GLU A 18 -3.73 4.80 -25.02
N GLN A 19 -2.76 3.89 -24.90
CA GLN A 19 -2.92 2.68 -24.07
C GLN A 19 -3.04 3.04 -22.59
N VAL A 20 -2.25 4.02 -22.12
CA VAL A 20 -2.34 4.54 -20.75
C VAL A 20 -3.77 5.03 -20.44
N GLN A 21 -4.33 5.84 -21.35
CA GLN A 21 -5.68 6.36 -21.19
C GLN A 21 -6.73 5.24 -21.16
N ARG A 22 -6.63 4.28 -22.10
CA ARG A 22 -7.57 3.14 -22.17
C ARG A 22 -7.57 2.26 -20.92
N VAL A 23 -6.42 2.03 -20.29
CA VAL A 23 -6.37 1.23 -19.06
C VAL A 23 -6.99 2.00 -17.90
N LEU A 24 -6.77 3.31 -17.79
CA LEU A 24 -7.43 4.13 -16.77
C LEU A 24 -8.96 4.07 -16.93
N ASP A 25 -9.45 4.16 -18.16
CA ASP A 25 -10.89 4.03 -18.45
C ASP A 25 -11.42 2.61 -18.15
N ALA A 26 -10.63 1.56 -18.40
CA ALA A 26 -11.00 0.19 -18.06
C ALA A 26 -11.06 -0.06 -16.54
N VAL A 27 -10.12 0.49 -15.78
CA VAL A 27 -10.12 0.42 -14.30
C VAL A 27 -11.35 1.14 -13.74
N ARG A 28 -11.69 2.32 -14.29
CA ARG A 28 -12.93 3.03 -13.96
C ARG A 28 -14.18 2.18 -14.28
N GLY A 29 -14.25 1.60 -15.48
CA GLY A 29 -15.39 0.76 -15.87
C GLY A 29 -15.58 -0.51 -15.01
N GLN A 30 -14.48 -1.14 -14.56
CA GLN A 30 -14.57 -2.28 -13.63
C GLN A 30 -15.14 -1.88 -12.27
N ARG A 31 -14.80 -0.67 -11.78
CA ARG A 31 -15.36 -0.13 -10.55
C ARG A 31 -16.87 0.07 -10.66
N ASP A 32 -17.32 0.73 -11.72
CA ASP A 32 -18.75 1.01 -11.93
C ASP A 32 -19.57 -0.28 -11.94
N GLU A 33 -19.03 -1.35 -12.53
CA GLU A 33 -19.69 -2.65 -12.53
C GLU A 33 -19.69 -3.29 -11.13
N ILE A 34 -18.65 -3.14 -10.31
CA ILE A 34 -18.63 -3.64 -8.92
C ILE A 34 -19.59 -2.86 -8.04
N GLU A 35 -19.63 -1.53 -8.15
CA GLU A 35 -20.59 -0.70 -7.43
C GLU A 35 -22.03 -1.09 -7.84
N ARG A 36 -22.27 -1.27 -9.14
CA ARG A 36 -23.55 -1.75 -9.66
C ARG A 36 -23.90 -3.14 -9.12
N LEU A 37 -22.97 -4.09 -9.15
CA LEU A 37 -23.18 -5.43 -8.59
C LEU A 37 -23.47 -5.37 -7.09
N GLN A 38 -22.82 -4.47 -6.35
CA GLN A 38 -23.09 -4.29 -4.94
C GLN A 38 -24.45 -3.64 -4.70
N THR A 39 -24.86 -2.63 -5.46
CA THR A 39 -26.20 -2.04 -5.37
C THR A 39 -27.26 -3.08 -5.70
N LEU A 40 -27.03 -3.88 -6.76
CA LEU A 40 -27.90 -4.99 -7.13
C LEU A 40 -27.96 -6.05 -6.02
N LEU A 41 -26.82 -6.41 -5.41
CA LEU A 41 -26.79 -7.35 -4.31
C LEU A 41 -27.40 -6.78 -3.05
N ALA A 42 -27.21 -5.52 -2.69
CA ALA A 42 -27.82 -4.92 -1.51
C ALA A 42 -29.34 -4.87 -1.67
N ALA A 43 -29.82 -4.32 -2.80
CA ALA A 43 -31.25 -4.24 -3.09
C ALA A 43 -31.90 -5.63 -3.20
N ARG A 44 -31.21 -6.61 -3.81
CA ARG A 44 -31.70 -7.99 -3.87
C ARG A 44 -31.54 -8.72 -2.55
N ASN A 45 -30.51 -8.47 -1.75
CA ASN A 45 -30.30 -9.17 -0.49
C ASN A 45 -31.42 -8.80 0.50
N ASP A 46 -31.85 -7.55 0.55
CA ASP A 46 -33.00 -7.17 1.39
C ASP A 46 -34.30 -7.87 0.93
N SER A 47 -34.56 -7.88 -0.38
CA SER A 47 -35.76 -8.53 -0.93
C SER A 47 -35.70 -10.07 -0.84
N ILE A 48 -34.53 -10.66 -1.06
CA ILE A 48 -34.31 -12.11 -1.02
C ILE A 48 -34.29 -12.56 0.43
N GLN A 49 -33.66 -11.85 1.36
CA GLN A 49 -33.75 -12.16 2.78
C GLN A 49 -35.19 -12.10 3.26
N ALA A 50 -35.95 -11.05 2.91
CA ALA A 50 -37.37 -10.98 3.27
C ALA A 50 -38.16 -12.18 2.73
N PHE A 51 -37.95 -12.55 1.47
CA PHE A 51 -38.59 -13.73 0.87
C PHE A 51 -38.16 -15.04 1.53
N LEU A 52 -36.87 -15.20 1.82
CA LEU A 52 -36.32 -16.40 2.44
C LEU A 52 -36.77 -16.54 3.89
N ASP A 53 -36.86 -15.44 4.64
CA ASP A 53 -37.40 -15.41 5.99
C ASP A 53 -38.89 -15.79 5.98
N GLU A 54 -39.67 -15.28 5.03
CA GLU A 54 -41.08 -15.65 4.84
C GLU A 54 -41.27 -17.11 4.44
N ALA A 55 -40.41 -17.62 3.55
CA ALA A 55 -40.42 -19.02 3.12
C ALA A 55 -40.06 -19.96 4.28
N LEU A 56 -39.00 -19.65 5.03
CA LEU A 56 -38.60 -20.41 6.21
C LEU A 56 -39.68 -20.37 7.31
N TYR A 57 -40.33 -19.22 7.50
CA TYR A 57 -41.46 -19.09 8.41
C TYR A 57 -42.64 -19.97 7.97
N SER A 58 -42.97 -19.98 6.68
CA SER A 58 -44.03 -20.80 6.10
C SER A 58 -43.74 -22.30 6.22
N LEU A 59 -42.50 -22.72 5.97
CA LEU A 59 -42.04 -24.10 6.18
C LEU A 59 -42.15 -24.50 7.66
N GLY A 60 -41.79 -23.60 8.58
CA GLY A 60 -41.99 -23.82 10.01
C GLY A 60 -43.45 -24.07 10.38
N ASN A 61 -44.37 -23.29 9.82
CA ASN A 61 -45.82 -23.47 10.03
C ASN A 61 -46.34 -24.79 9.43
N ALA A 62 -45.88 -25.17 8.24
CA ALA A 62 -46.24 -26.43 7.60
C ALA A 62 -45.78 -27.63 8.43
N ARG A 63 -44.57 -27.58 8.98
CA ARG A 63 -44.02 -28.61 9.87
C ARG A 63 -44.84 -28.75 11.16
N ILE A 64 -45.25 -27.64 11.77
CA ILE A 64 -46.13 -27.66 12.94
C ILE A 64 -47.49 -28.30 12.59
N ALA A 65 -48.03 -28.03 11.40
CA ALA A 65 -49.28 -28.63 10.95
C ALA A 65 -49.15 -30.14 10.71
N LEU A 66 -48.07 -30.60 10.07
CA LEU A 66 -47.77 -32.02 9.88
C LEU A 66 -47.58 -32.75 11.20
N ASP A 67 -46.83 -32.17 12.15
CA ASP A 67 -46.65 -32.78 13.48
C ASP A 67 -47.99 -32.92 14.22
N ARG A 68 -48.90 -31.95 14.08
CA ARG A 68 -50.27 -32.06 14.62
C ARG A 68 -51.10 -33.16 13.95
N LEU A 69 -50.93 -33.38 12.65
CA LEU A 69 -51.62 -34.44 11.91
C LEU A 69 -51.08 -35.81 12.29
N SER A 70 -49.76 -35.97 12.33
CA SER A 70 -49.05 -37.19 12.74
C SER A 70 -49.44 -37.64 14.15
N ARG A 71 -49.72 -36.70 15.07
CA ARG A 71 -50.19 -36.99 16.43
C ARG A 71 -51.66 -37.43 16.53
N ARG A 72 -52.46 -37.40 15.47
CA ARG A 72 -53.83 -37.94 15.51
C ARG A 72 -53.78 -39.47 15.42
N ALA A 73 -54.30 -40.13 16.45
CA ALA A 73 -54.00 -41.52 16.81
C ALA A 73 -54.52 -42.63 15.86
N ASP A 74 -55.26 -42.29 14.79
CA ASP A 74 -55.96 -43.27 13.93
C ASP A 74 -55.72 -43.03 12.42
N LEU A 75 -54.48 -42.72 12.01
CA LEU A 75 -54.16 -42.59 10.59
C LEU A 75 -54.03 -43.96 9.92
N HIS A 76 -54.58 -44.09 8.71
CA HIS A 76 -54.39 -45.27 7.88
C HIS A 76 -52.90 -45.35 7.44
N PRO A 77 -52.31 -46.55 7.26
CA PRO A 77 -50.91 -46.68 6.83
C PRO A 77 -50.53 -45.90 5.55
N ASP A 78 -51.48 -45.78 4.63
CA ASP A 78 -51.29 -44.98 3.40
C ASP A 78 -51.16 -43.48 3.71
N ASP A 79 -51.91 -42.97 4.70
CA ASP A 79 -51.82 -41.57 5.14
C ASP A 79 -50.47 -41.31 5.82
N GLN A 80 -49.94 -42.28 6.57
CA GLN A 80 -48.62 -42.17 7.18
C GLN A 80 -47.52 -42.06 6.12
N THR A 81 -47.61 -42.84 5.04
CA THR A 81 -46.65 -42.78 3.92
C THR A 81 -46.68 -41.41 3.24
N VAL A 82 -47.87 -40.82 3.07
CA VAL A 82 -48.01 -39.46 2.53
C VAL A 82 -47.41 -38.40 3.47
N LEU A 83 -47.60 -38.55 4.78
CA LEU A 83 -47.01 -37.64 5.77
C LEU A 83 -45.48 -37.72 5.78
N ASP A 84 -44.92 -38.93 5.70
CA ASP A 84 -43.47 -39.14 5.67
C ASP A 84 -42.85 -38.51 4.41
N ASN A 85 -43.46 -38.74 3.23
CA ASN A 85 -43.02 -38.10 1.98
C ASN A 85 -43.11 -36.56 2.05
N ALA A 86 -44.19 -36.01 2.61
CA ALA A 86 -44.34 -34.56 2.77
C ALA A 86 -43.30 -33.97 3.73
N GLN A 87 -42.95 -34.71 4.79
CA GLN A 87 -41.92 -34.31 5.74
C GLN A 87 -40.53 -34.30 5.07
N ASP A 88 -40.23 -35.29 4.24
CA ASP A 88 -38.99 -35.36 3.47
C ASP A 88 -38.90 -34.21 2.44
N ASP A 89 -39.98 -33.91 1.73
CA ASP A 89 -40.03 -32.78 0.79
C ASP A 89 -39.81 -31.42 1.48
N LEU A 90 -40.36 -31.23 2.69
CA LEU A 90 -40.12 -30.04 3.49
C LEU A 90 -38.65 -29.94 3.95
N ASN A 91 -38.07 -31.05 4.42
CA ASN A 91 -36.67 -31.08 4.83
C ASN A 91 -35.75 -30.76 3.65
N ASN A 92 -36.02 -31.33 2.48
CA ASN A 92 -35.29 -31.06 1.24
C ASN A 92 -35.41 -29.59 0.83
N SER A 93 -36.60 -29.00 0.92
CA SER A 93 -36.84 -27.60 0.60
C SER A 93 -36.10 -26.66 1.58
N GLU A 94 -36.12 -26.97 2.87
CA GLU A 94 -35.39 -26.22 3.90
C GLU A 94 -33.88 -26.26 3.65
N GLU A 95 -33.34 -27.44 3.31
CA GLU A 95 -31.92 -27.61 2.97
C GLU A 95 -31.54 -26.80 1.72
N GLN A 96 -32.36 -26.82 0.67
CA GLN A 96 -32.13 -26.03 -0.54
C GLN A 96 -32.12 -24.52 -0.26
N LEU A 97 -33.07 -24.02 0.54
CA LEU A 97 -33.12 -22.60 0.92
C LEU A 97 -31.90 -22.19 1.76
N ARG A 98 -31.47 -23.04 2.69
CA ARG A 98 -30.22 -22.83 3.45
C ARG A 98 -29.00 -22.82 2.54
N GLY A 99 -28.96 -23.68 1.51
CA GLY A 99 -27.92 -23.68 0.49
C GLY A 99 -27.87 -22.36 -0.29
N VAL A 100 -29.02 -21.84 -0.71
CA VAL A 100 -29.12 -20.53 -1.39
C VAL A 100 -28.65 -19.40 -0.47
N LEU A 101 -29.05 -19.38 0.81
CA LEU A 101 -28.57 -18.41 1.80
C LEU A 101 -27.05 -18.45 1.96
N ALA A 102 -26.47 -19.65 2.05
CA ALA A 102 -25.03 -19.83 2.16
C ALA A 102 -24.29 -19.28 0.92
N HIS A 103 -24.82 -19.54 -0.29
CA HIS A 103 -24.23 -19.02 -1.53
C HIS A 103 -24.35 -17.49 -1.65
N LEU A 104 -25.48 -16.89 -1.27
CA LEU A 104 -25.65 -15.43 -1.24
C LEU A 104 -24.74 -14.77 -0.20
N GLY A 105 -24.61 -15.39 0.98
CA GLY A 105 -23.67 -14.97 2.01
C GLY A 105 -22.23 -14.99 1.47
N SER A 106 -21.82 -16.10 0.83
CA SER A 106 -20.50 -16.22 0.20
C SER A 106 -20.26 -15.19 -0.90
N ALA A 107 -21.23 -14.97 -1.80
CA ALA A 107 -21.13 -13.97 -2.86
C ALA A 107 -20.99 -12.55 -2.28
N THR A 108 -21.77 -12.22 -1.24
CA THR A 108 -21.70 -10.94 -0.53
C THR A 108 -20.34 -10.77 0.14
N THR A 109 -19.80 -11.81 0.77
CA THR A 109 -18.44 -11.79 1.35
C THR A 109 -17.39 -11.55 0.27
N ILE A 110 -17.46 -12.25 -0.87
CA ILE A 110 -16.50 -12.10 -1.99
C ILE A 110 -16.56 -10.68 -2.56
N ILE A 111 -17.75 -10.15 -2.80
CA ILE A 111 -17.92 -8.81 -3.38
C ILE A 111 -17.53 -7.72 -2.39
N SER A 112 -17.85 -7.87 -1.10
CA SER A 112 -17.36 -6.96 -0.05
C SER A 112 -15.84 -6.99 0.05
N ALA A 113 -15.23 -8.18 -0.01
CA ALA A 113 -13.77 -8.33 0.01
C ALA A 113 -13.10 -7.77 -1.25
N ARG A 114 -13.75 -7.87 -2.42
CA ARG A 114 -13.28 -7.19 -3.64
C ARG A 114 -13.40 -5.68 -3.49
N ARG A 115 -14.56 -5.15 -3.08
CA ARG A 115 -14.77 -3.72 -2.88
C ARG A 115 -13.76 -3.10 -1.91
N LYS A 116 -13.46 -3.77 -0.79
CA LYS A 116 -12.44 -3.31 0.17
C LYS A 116 -11.03 -3.22 -0.44
N ARG A 117 -10.74 -3.98 -1.50
CA ARG A 117 -9.46 -3.96 -2.20
C ARG A 117 -9.39 -2.91 -3.30
N PHE A 118 -10.53 -2.61 -3.94
CA PHE A 118 -10.64 -1.55 -4.95
C PHE A 118 -10.31 -0.20 -4.33
N ILE A 119 -9.43 0.52 -5.00
CA ILE A 119 -9.12 1.89 -4.65
C ILE A 119 -10.20 2.81 -5.22
N GLU A 120 -10.72 3.72 -4.40
CA GLU A 120 -11.66 4.75 -4.84
C GLU A 120 -10.93 5.83 -5.67
N LEU A 121 -10.75 5.53 -6.95
CA LEU A 121 -10.35 6.49 -7.98
C LEU A 121 -11.56 7.31 -8.44
N ASP A 122 -12.15 8.07 -7.52
CA ASP A 122 -13.15 9.08 -7.87
C ASP A 122 -12.42 10.35 -8.30
N ASP A 123 -12.82 10.97 -9.41
CA ASP A 123 -12.25 12.25 -9.84
C ASP A 123 -12.44 13.36 -8.78
N GLN A 124 -13.38 13.17 -7.85
CA GLN A 124 -13.58 14.04 -6.70
C GLN A 124 -12.78 13.65 -5.44
N SER A 125 -12.23 12.43 -5.35
CA SER A 125 -11.32 12.06 -4.26
C SER A 125 -9.98 12.76 -4.42
N ASP A 126 -9.24 13.05 -3.34
CA ASP A 126 -7.97 13.75 -3.53
C ASP A 126 -6.94 12.86 -4.20
N LEU A 127 -7.08 11.54 -4.11
CA LEU A 127 -6.30 10.59 -4.91
C LEU A 127 -6.59 10.74 -6.40
N GLY A 128 -7.85 10.74 -6.82
CA GLY A 128 -8.22 10.94 -8.22
C GLY A 128 -7.77 12.30 -8.74
N LYS A 129 -7.91 13.35 -7.94
CA LYS A 129 -7.33 14.68 -8.26
C LYS A 129 -5.81 14.63 -8.38
N THR A 130 -5.12 13.96 -7.46
CA THR A 130 -3.66 13.84 -7.46
C THR A 130 -3.19 13.10 -8.71
N LEU A 131 -3.73 11.90 -8.98
CA LEU A 131 -3.43 11.13 -10.19
C LEU A 131 -3.78 11.92 -11.46
N GLY A 132 -4.91 12.63 -11.46
CA GLY A 132 -5.29 13.53 -12.53
C GLY A 132 -4.25 14.62 -12.77
N MET A 133 -3.73 15.23 -11.71
CA MET A 133 -2.71 16.28 -11.80
C MET A 133 -1.33 15.75 -12.19
N THR A 134 -0.96 14.54 -11.78
CA THR A 134 0.43 14.07 -11.88
C THR A 134 0.67 13.01 -12.94
N LEU A 135 -0.38 12.34 -13.43
CA LEU A 135 -0.30 11.41 -14.55
C LEU A 135 -1.10 11.91 -15.76
N ILE A 136 -2.38 12.22 -15.56
CA ILE A 136 -3.29 12.51 -16.69
C ILE A 136 -2.93 13.85 -17.36
N ARG A 137 -2.83 14.94 -16.60
CA ARG A 137 -2.49 16.27 -17.17
C ARG A 137 -1.11 16.29 -17.84
N PRO A 138 -0.04 15.70 -17.26
CA PRO A 138 1.23 15.57 -17.97
C PRO A 138 1.13 14.75 -19.25
N ALA A 139 0.40 13.63 -19.23
CA ALA A 139 0.18 12.82 -20.43
C ALA A 139 -0.56 13.59 -21.54
N GLU A 140 -1.63 14.33 -21.19
CA GLU A 140 -2.35 15.20 -22.13
C GLU A 140 -1.47 16.31 -22.70
N ARG A 141 -0.67 16.95 -21.84
CA ARG A 141 0.29 17.96 -22.28
C ARG A 141 1.29 17.38 -23.26
N TRP A 142 1.84 16.21 -22.97
CA TRP A 142 2.79 15.56 -23.87
C TRP A 142 2.16 15.07 -25.16
N SER A 143 0.90 14.64 -25.14
CA SER A 143 0.18 14.35 -26.37
C SER A 143 0.18 15.58 -27.29
N LYS A 144 -0.06 16.78 -26.74
CA LYS A 144 0.01 18.03 -27.50
C LYS A 144 1.42 18.37 -27.96
N ASP A 145 2.43 18.14 -27.12
CA ASP A 145 3.84 18.38 -27.49
C ASP A 145 4.27 17.44 -28.63
N LEU A 146 3.83 16.17 -28.60
CA LEU A 146 4.06 15.19 -29.67
C LEU A 146 3.36 15.59 -30.97
N ASP A 147 2.16 16.17 -30.89
CA ASP A 147 1.46 16.71 -32.07
C ASP A 147 2.22 17.90 -32.68
N ALA A 148 2.78 18.77 -31.85
CA ALA A 148 3.63 19.88 -32.32
C ALA A 148 4.91 19.37 -32.99
N ILE A 149 5.55 18.35 -32.42
CA ILE A 149 6.71 17.68 -33.03
C ILE A 149 6.32 17.05 -34.37
N GLN A 150 5.17 16.39 -34.46
CA GLN A 150 4.66 15.81 -35.70
C GLN A 150 4.47 16.86 -36.80
N GLN A 151 3.97 18.06 -36.45
CA GLN A 151 3.84 19.17 -37.39
C GLN A 151 5.21 19.66 -37.89
N LYS A 152 6.22 19.73 -37.03
CA LYS A 152 7.60 20.11 -37.45
C LYS A 152 8.22 19.10 -38.41
N ILE A 153 7.93 17.81 -38.24
CA ILE A 153 8.38 16.75 -39.16
C ILE A 153 7.70 16.91 -40.52
N ALA A 154 6.39 17.15 -40.53
CA ALA A 154 5.67 17.42 -41.77
C ALA A 154 6.23 18.66 -42.49
N ALA A 155 6.60 19.72 -41.75
CA ALA A 155 7.25 20.90 -42.31
C ALA A 155 8.64 20.59 -42.87
N ALA A 156 9.47 19.81 -42.17
CA ALA A 156 10.78 19.38 -42.66
C ALA A 156 10.68 18.55 -43.94
N ALA A 157 9.70 17.65 -44.01
CA ALA A 157 9.43 16.85 -45.20
C ALA A 157 8.95 17.72 -46.38
N ALA A 158 8.16 18.77 -46.13
CA ALA A 158 7.74 19.72 -47.15
C ALA A 158 8.92 20.54 -47.70
N GLU A 159 9.83 21.01 -46.84
CA GLU A 159 11.07 21.69 -47.25
C GLU A 159 11.98 20.77 -48.09
N GLU A 160 12.08 19.48 -47.71
CA GLU A 160 12.83 18.49 -48.50
C GLU A 160 12.19 18.26 -49.88
N ALA A 161 10.86 18.19 -49.96
CA ALA A 161 10.14 18.07 -51.23
C ALA A 161 10.35 19.31 -52.13
N LEU A 162 10.39 20.51 -51.57
CA LEU A 162 10.72 21.75 -52.29
C LEU A 162 12.18 21.77 -52.77
N SER A 163 13.11 21.30 -51.94
CA SER A 163 14.52 21.13 -52.33
C SER A 163 14.65 20.22 -53.56
N ALA A 164 13.89 19.11 -53.61
CA ALA A 164 13.91 18.19 -54.75
C ALA A 164 13.32 18.78 -56.05
N GLN A 165 12.45 19.79 -55.96
CA GLN A 165 11.83 20.46 -57.11
C GLN A 165 12.58 21.70 -57.59
N THR A 166 13.53 22.21 -56.81
CA THR A 166 14.28 23.43 -57.10
C THR A 166 15.71 23.11 -57.55
N SER A 167 16.39 24.08 -58.14
CA SER A 167 17.79 23.92 -58.58
C SER A 167 18.65 25.09 -58.12
N GLY A 168 19.95 24.86 -57.97
CA GLY A 168 20.91 25.91 -57.61
C GLY A 168 20.79 26.38 -56.14
N PRO A 169 20.95 27.67 -55.83
CA PRO A 169 20.99 28.17 -54.46
C PRO A 169 19.73 27.88 -53.63
N ALA A 170 18.55 27.87 -54.28
CA ALA A 170 17.29 27.58 -53.62
C ALA A 170 17.21 26.13 -53.10
N GLN A 171 17.72 25.17 -53.88
CA GLN A 171 17.78 23.77 -53.49
C GLN A 171 18.61 23.59 -52.21
N ALA A 172 19.77 24.25 -52.13
CA ALA A 172 20.64 24.21 -50.96
C ALA A 172 19.99 24.87 -49.73
N ALA A 173 19.28 25.99 -49.92
CA ALA A 173 18.57 26.67 -48.83
C ALA A 173 17.45 25.82 -48.24
N HIS A 174 16.59 25.23 -49.08
CA HIS A 174 15.52 24.32 -48.64
C HIS A 174 16.08 23.06 -47.96
N GLY A 175 17.16 22.49 -48.51
CA GLY A 175 17.84 21.33 -47.90
C GLY A 175 18.41 21.64 -46.52
N ALA A 176 19.03 22.81 -46.34
CA ALA A 176 19.55 23.26 -45.06
C ALA A 176 18.43 23.53 -44.04
N ALA A 177 17.31 24.13 -44.49
CA ALA A 177 16.13 24.35 -43.65
C ALA A 177 15.52 23.04 -43.15
N ALA A 178 15.35 22.05 -44.03
CA ALA A 178 14.88 20.71 -43.67
C ALA A 178 15.81 20.01 -42.67
N ALA A 179 17.14 20.10 -42.87
CA ALA A 179 18.13 19.54 -41.95
C ALA A 179 18.08 20.20 -40.56
N ARG A 180 17.93 21.53 -40.51
CA ARG A 180 17.79 22.29 -39.26
C ARG A 180 16.55 21.86 -38.47
N LEU A 181 15.39 21.82 -39.13
CA LEU A 181 14.13 21.38 -38.50
C LEU A 181 14.24 19.97 -37.94
N ARG A 182 14.88 19.03 -38.66
CA ARG A 182 15.14 17.67 -38.15
C ARG A 182 16.03 17.68 -36.91
N GLY A 183 17.10 18.48 -36.92
CA GLY A 183 17.99 18.63 -35.77
C GLY A 183 17.26 19.16 -34.53
N GLU A 184 16.42 20.18 -34.72
CA GLU A 184 15.57 20.74 -33.66
C GLU A 184 14.60 19.69 -33.10
N VAL A 185 13.94 18.93 -33.97
CA VAL A 185 13.01 17.86 -33.56
C VAL A 185 13.71 16.75 -32.78
N TRP A 186 14.89 16.30 -33.22
CA TRP A 186 15.68 15.31 -32.48
C TRP A 186 16.13 15.82 -31.10
N ALA A 187 16.55 17.08 -31.02
CA ALA A 187 16.93 17.69 -29.77
C ALA A 187 15.74 17.81 -28.82
N GLU A 188 14.57 18.23 -29.31
CA GLU A 188 13.34 18.34 -28.53
C GLU A 188 12.86 16.97 -28.02
N LEU A 189 12.85 15.95 -28.89
CA LEU A 189 12.46 14.60 -28.53
C LEU A 189 13.40 13.98 -27.48
N ASN A 190 14.71 14.18 -27.60
CA ASN A 190 15.68 13.61 -26.65
C ASN A 190 15.73 14.38 -25.33
N ASN A 191 15.78 15.71 -25.38
CA ASN A 191 16.02 16.54 -24.19
C ASN A 191 14.76 16.76 -23.36
N ASN A 192 13.62 16.98 -24.02
CA ASN A 192 12.39 17.33 -23.31
C ASN A 192 11.49 16.11 -23.13
N THR A 193 11.30 15.33 -24.20
CA THR A 193 10.32 14.25 -24.20
C THR A 193 10.87 12.98 -23.56
N ALA A 194 12.00 12.45 -24.02
CA ALA A 194 12.49 11.15 -23.53
C ALA A 194 12.94 11.17 -22.06
N ALA A 195 13.63 12.24 -21.64
CA ALA A 195 14.12 12.38 -20.27
C ALA A 195 12.98 12.55 -19.25
N GLN A 196 11.89 13.22 -19.62
CA GLN A 196 10.75 13.46 -18.72
C GLN A 196 9.69 12.35 -18.79
N ILE A 197 9.44 11.78 -19.98
CA ILE A 197 8.42 10.74 -20.16
C ILE A 197 8.86 9.42 -19.55
N LYS A 198 10.14 9.04 -19.70
CA LYS A 198 10.58 7.70 -19.27
C LYS A 198 10.33 7.42 -17.78
N PRO A 199 10.67 8.31 -16.84
CA PRO A 199 10.36 8.10 -15.42
C PRO A 199 8.85 8.00 -15.14
N ILE A 200 8.06 8.89 -15.73
CA ILE A 200 6.60 8.91 -15.53
C ILE A 200 5.94 7.67 -16.13
N PHE A 201 6.39 7.21 -17.30
CA PHE A 201 5.89 5.98 -17.91
C PHE A 201 6.28 4.74 -17.09
N ALA A 202 7.51 4.70 -16.56
CA ALA A 202 7.92 3.64 -15.65
C ALA A 202 7.03 3.60 -14.40
N GLU A 203 6.80 4.76 -13.79
CA GLU A 203 5.89 4.92 -12.65
C GLU A 203 4.45 4.53 -12.98
N TYR A 204 3.95 4.92 -14.14
CA TYR A 204 2.63 4.53 -14.61
C TYR A 204 2.50 3.01 -14.77
N VAL A 205 3.49 2.37 -15.38
CA VAL A 205 3.50 0.93 -15.58
C VAL A 205 3.57 0.20 -14.23
N ASP A 206 4.37 0.68 -13.29
CA ASP A 206 4.44 0.12 -11.94
C ASP A 206 3.12 0.31 -11.19
N PHE A 207 2.50 1.48 -11.31
CA PHE A 207 1.17 1.76 -10.79
C PHE A 207 0.13 0.76 -11.31
N LEU A 208 0.02 0.59 -12.63
CA LEU A 208 -0.93 -0.34 -13.23
C LEU A 208 -0.70 -1.78 -12.80
N ARG A 209 0.56 -2.23 -12.81
CA ARG A 209 0.92 -3.58 -12.40
C ARG A 209 0.56 -3.80 -10.95
N GLY A 210 0.91 -2.85 -10.09
CA GLY A 210 0.63 -2.89 -8.68
C GLY A 210 -0.87 -2.92 -8.35
N VAL A 211 -1.68 -2.09 -9.02
CA VAL A 211 -3.15 -2.11 -8.93
C VAL A 211 -3.70 -3.46 -9.41
N ALA A 212 -3.27 -3.94 -10.58
CA ALA A 212 -3.74 -5.22 -11.11
C ALA A 212 -3.42 -6.40 -10.18
N LEU A 213 -2.21 -6.46 -9.61
CA LEU A 213 -1.82 -7.50 -8.66
C LEU A 213 -2.69 -7.46 -7.39
N ARG A 214 -2.96 -6.27 -6.87
CA ARG A 214 -3.83 -6.04 -5.70
C ARG A 214 -5.27 -6.44 -5.98
N ASP A 215 -5.82 -6.05 -7.12
CA ASP A 215 -7.21 -6.38 -7.52
C ASP A 215 -7.38 -7.91 -7.72
N MET A 216 -6.37 -8.57 -8.28
CA MET A 216 -6.31 -10.03 -8.38
C MET A 216 -6.13 -10.72 -7.02
N GLY A 217 -5.75 -9.99 -5.96
CA GLY A 217 -5.48 -10.54 -4.63
C GLY A 217 -4.16 -11.31 -4.54
N LEU A 218 -3.25 -11.08 -5.49
CA LEU A 218 -1.93 -11.69 -5.51
C LEU A 218 -0.99 -11.07 -4.46
N ASP A 219 -1.40 -9.96 -3.84
CA ASP A 219 -0.75 -9.32 -2.71
C ASP A 219 -1.11 -9.96 -1.36
N ALA A 220 -2.02 -10.95 -1.35
CA ALA A 220 -2.54 -11.59 -0.14
C ALA A 220 -3.05 -10.59 0.93
N GLY A 221 -3.51 -9.40 0.50
CA GLY A 221 -3.97 -8.33 1.39
C GLY A 221 -2.86 -7.51 2.06
N ILE A 222 -1.58 -7.75 1.75
CA ILE A 222 -0.45 -7.02 2.35
C ILE A 222 -0.56 -5.51 2.07
N CYS A 223 -1.03 -5.09 0.89
CA CYS A 223 -1.20 -3.68 0.57
C CYS A 223 -2.29 -3.02 1.42
N GLN A 224 -3.36 -3.75 1.75
CA GLN A 224 -4.41 -3.23 2.63
C GLN A 224 -3.89 -3.03 4.06
N VAL A 225 -3.04 -3.95 4.54
CA VAL A 225 -2.40 -3.82 5.85
C VAL A 225 -1.45 -2.63 5.86
N ALA A 226 -0.66 -2.45 4.80
CA ALA A 226 0.17 -1.26 4.60
C ALA A 226 -0.65 0.04 4.62
N ASP A 227 -1.78 0.08 3.91
CA ASP A 227 -2.67 1.25 3.89
C ASP A 227 -3.17 1.61 5.30
N GLU A 228 -3.54 0.61 6.11
CA GLU A 228 -3.98 0.84 7.49
C GLU A 228 -2.84 1.35 8.37
N LEU A 229 -1.64 0.76 8.25
CA LEU A 229 -0.45 1.24 8.97
C LEU A 229 -0.19 2.72 8.67
N VAL A 230 -0.17 3.07 7.39
CA VAL A 230 0.12 4.43 6.95
C VAL A 230 -0.99 5.40 7.36
N ARG A 231 -2.26 4.96 7.39
CA ARG A 231 -3.37 5.79 7.86
C ARG A 231 -3.17 6.26 9.30
N ARG A 232 -2.49 5.48 10.15
CA ARG A 232 -2.15 5.89 11.52
C ARG A 232 -1.09 6.98 11.59
N PHE A 233 -0.26 7.14 10.56
CA PHE A 233 0.75 8.19 10.48
C PHE A 233 0.18 9.56 10.06
N ARG A 234 -1.08 9.63 9.63
CA ARG A 234 -1.76 10.89 9.24
C ARG A 234 -1.85 11.95 10.35
N LEU A 235 -1.39 11.63 11.55
CA LEU A 235 -1.25 12.58 12.65
C LEU A 235 -0.07 13.55 12.47
N VAL A 236 0.78 13.36 11.47
CA VAL A 236 1.83 14.34 11.13
C VAL A 236 1.21 15.55 10.42
N PRO A 237 1.39 16.79 10.93
CA PRO A 237 0.80 17.99 10.34
C PRO A 237 1.16 18.16 8.86
N ASN A 238 0.21 18.66 8.07
CA ASN A 238 0.37 18.95 6.64
C ASN A 238 0.72 17.73 5.76
N THR A 239 0.58 16.51 6.27
CA THR A 239 0.73 15.28 5.48
C THR A 239 -0.65 14.71 5.12
N ASN A 240 -1.30 15.25 4.09
CA ASN A 240 -2.53 14.65 3.60
C ASN A 240 -2.21 13.47 2.67
N TRP A 241 -1.91 12.31 3.24
CA TRP A 241 -1.74 11.09 2.46
C TRP A 241 -3.09 10.45 2.18
N GLU A 242 -3.65 10.73 1.01
CA GLU A 242 -4.88 10.11 0.51
C GLU A 242 -4.61 9.01 -0.53
N SER A 243 -3.37 8.52 -0.60
CA SER A 243 -3.00 7.47 -1.56
C SER A 243 -3.15 6.07 -0.98
N PHE A 244 -2.51 5.12 -1.63
CA PHE A 244 -2.52 3.71 -1.28
C PHE A 244 -1.19 3.05 -1.59
N THR A 245 -1.03 1.84 -1.08
CA THR A 245 0.12 0.99 -1.29
C THR A 245 -0.10 0.03 -2.45
N ILE A 246 0.93 -0.14 -3.26
CA ILE A 246 0.96 -1.12 -4.36
C ILE A 246 2.19 -2.01 -4.25
N LEU A 247 2.12 -3.18 -4.89
CA LEU A 247 3.31 -3.97 -5.18
C LEU A 247 4.07 -3.34 -6.35
N ALA A 248 5.39 -3.24 -6.22
CA ALA A 248 6.26 -2.73 -7.27
C ALA A 248 7.51 -3.60 -7.42
N ARG A 249 8.21 -3.42 -8.54
CA ARG A 249 9.51 -4.08 -8.76
C ARG A 249 10.58 -3.47 -7.86
N ASP A 250 10.66 -2.15 -7.85
CA ASP A 250 11.70 -1.37 -7.21
C ASP A 250 11.09 -0.41 -6.17
N GLU A 251 11.88 -0.06 -5.14
CA GLU A 251 11.54 1.00 -4.17
C GLU A 251 11.40 2.35 -4.87
N ALA A 252 10.58 3.25 -4.32
CA ALA A 252 10.53 4.59 -4.87
C ALA A 252 11.76 5.34 -4.38
N VAL A 253 12.56 5.85 -5.32
CA VAL A 253 13.80 6.56 -4.95
C VAL A 253 13.58 8.05 -4.67
N ASP A 254 12.39 8.54 -5.01
CA ASP A 254 11.92 9.89 -4.74
C ASP A 254 10.40 9.85 -4.54
N LYS A 255 9.82 10.98 -4.16
CA LYS A 255 8.37 11.17 -4.09
C LYS A 255 7.72 10.71 -5.39
N THR A 256 6.93 9.65 -5.27
CA THR A 256 6.09 9.15 -6.35
C THR A 256 5.08 10.22 -6.77
N LEU A 257 4.75 10.27 -8.06
CA LEU A 257 3.85 11.26 -8.67
C LEU A 257 2.50 11.34 -7.96
N ALA A 258 2.02 10.27 -7.33
CA ALA A 258 0.77 10.30 -6.57
C ALA A 258 0.91 9.91 -5.10
N ASN A 259 2.10 10.10 -4.52
CA ASN A 259 2.42 9.68 -3.15
C ASN A 259 2.06 8.21 -2.88
N ILE A 260 2.08 7.39 -3.93
CA ILE A 260 1.85 5.95 -3.87
C ILE A 260 3.03 5.34 -3.13
N ILE A 261 2.73 4.51 -2.15
CA ILE A 261 3.75 3.76 -1.42
C ILE A 261 4.00 2.46 -2.17
N ARG A 262 5.27 2.20 -2.50
CA ARG A 262 5.66 1.00 -3.24
C ARG A 262 6.16 -0.06 -2.27
N LEU A 263 5.61 -1.26 -2.36
CA LEU A 263 6.13 -2.47 -1.73
C LEU A 263 7.00 -3.21 -2.75
N PRO A 264 8.32 -3.02 -2.73
CA PRO A 264 9.28 -3.73 -3.58
C PRO A 264 9.25 -5.26 -3.45
N PHE A 265 9.57 -5.95 -4.55
CA PHE A 265 9.83 -7.39 -4.63
C PHE A 265 11.28 -7.72 -4.26
N PRO A 266 11.61 -8.91 -3.69
CA PRO A 266 10.77 -10.06 -3.31
C PRO A 266 9.98 -9.96 -2.00
N GLU A 267 10.00 -8.84 -1.31
CA GLU A 267 9.65 -8.77 0.11
C GLU A 267 8.15 -8.52 0.36
N TRP A 268 7.27 -9.16 -0.42
CA TRP A 268 5.81 -9.08 -0.24
C TRP A 268 5.33 -9.97 0.93
N THR A 269 5.87 -9.71 2.12
CA THR A 269 5.63 -10.51 3.33
C THR A 269 5.42 -9.61 4.54
N VAL A 270 4.88 -10.18 5.62
CA VAL A 270 4.77 -9.51 6.93
C VAL A 270 6.08 -8.88 7.39
N TRP A 271 7.21 -9.47 7.03
CA TRP A 271 8.53 -9.00 7.46
C TRP A 271 8.93 -7.67 6.86
N ALA A 272 8.38 -7.30 5.72
CA ALA A 272 8.73 -6.05 5.04
C ALA A 272 7.69 -4.95 5.24
N LEU A 273 6.53 -5.27 5.83
CA LEU A 273 5.51 -4.28 6.10
C LEU A 273 5.99 -3.06 6.87
N PRO A 274 6.92 -3.17 7.84
CA PRO A 274 7.45 -1.97 8.50
C PRO A 274 8.15 -0.99 7.54
N LEU A 275 8.66 -1.46 6.40
CA LEU A 275 9.35 -0.62 5.41
C LEU A 275 8.43 0.42 4.77
N VAL A 276 7.11 0.25 4.81
CA VAL A 276 6.15 1.25 4.30
C VAL A 276 6.25 2.60 5.03
N ALA A 277 6.74 2.58 6.28
CA ALA A 277 6.93 3.80 7.04
C ALA A 277 8.08 4.67 6.49
N HIS A 278 9.07 4.06 5.83
CA HIS A 278 10.16 4.79 5.17
C HIS A 278 9.64 5.58 3.96
N GLU A 279 8.86 4.92 3.11
CA GLU A 279 8.19 5.54 1.96
C GLU A 279 7.29 6.72 2.41
N PHE A 280 6.58 6.57 3.52
CA PHE A 280 5.83 7.68 4.11
C PHE A 280 6.75 8.76 4.70
N GLY A 281 7.89 8.40 5.26
CA GLY A 281 8.92 9.31 5.77
C GLY A 281 9.44 10.28 4.70
N HIS A 282 9.53 9.85 3.45
CA HIS A 282 9.82 10.78 2.34
C HIS A 282 8.75 11.87 2.23
N LEU A 283 7.47 11.56 2.42
CA LEU A 283 6.39 12.57 2.41
C LEU A 283 6.53 13.56 3.56
N VAL A 284 6.92 13.08 4.75
CA VAL A 284 7.18 13.91 5.93
C VAL A 284 8.33 14.89 5.67
N SER A 285 9.33 14.48 4.88
CA SER A 285 10.46 15.35 4.52
C SER A 285 10.08 16.59 3.69
N TYR A 286 8.88 16.62 3.10
CA TYR A 286 8.34 17.78 2.36
C TYR A 286 7.47 18.69 3.24
N SER A 287 7.27 18.38 4.52
CA SER A 287 6.67 19.34 5.44
C SER A 287 7.58 20.57 5.56
N THR A 288 7.00 21.77 5.65
CA THR A 288 7.76 23.03 5.56
C THR A 288 8.93 23.09 6.55
N ASP A 289 8.69 22.76 7.82
CA ASP A 289 9.70 22.87 8.89
C ASP A 289 10.84 21.86 8.68
N VAL A 290 10.51 20.63 8.30
CA VAL A 290 11.52 19.59 8.03
C VAL A 290 12.30 19.92 6.76
N HIS A 291 11.63 20.40 5.72
CA HIS A 291 12.27 20.77 4.46
C HIS A 291 13.22 21.96 4.63
N GLU A 292 12.84 22.98 5.42
CA GLU A 292 13.70 24.10 5.75
C GLU A 292 14.94 23.64 6.53
N PHE A 293 14.75 22.76 7.52
CA PHE A 293 15.86 22.19 8.28
C PHE A 293 16.86 21.42 7.39
N LEU A 294 16.35 20.62 6.45
CA LEU A 294 17.14 19.86 5.49
C LEU A 294 17.91 20.79 4.54
N THR A 295 17.23 21.78 3.97
CA THR A 295 17.81 22.72 3.01
C THR A 295 18.97 23.51 3.62
N ALA A 296 18.86 23.89 4.90
CA ALA A 296 19.93 24.57 5.63
C ALA A 296 21.22 23.74 5.83
N ARG A 297 21.19 22.43 5.56
CA ARG A 297 22.29 21.47 5.77
C ARG A 297 22.80 20.84 4.48
N VAL A 298 22.23 21.18 3.33
CA VAL A 298 22.68 20.69 2.02
C VAL A 298 24.11 21.19 1.77
N SER A 299 24.98 20.27 1.36
CA SER A 299 26.35 20.56 0.95
C SER A 299 26.75 19.67 -0.23
N ALA A 300 27.96 19.87 -0.79
CA ALA A 300 28.47 19.01 -1.86
C ALA A 300 28.54 17.53 -1.44
N ASP A 301 28.86 17.27 -0.17
CA ASP A 301 28.97 15.92 0.40
C ASP A 301 27.63 15.38 0.94
N TRP A 302 26.62 16.24 1.05
CA TRP A 302 25.29 15.91 1.57
C TRP A 302 24.20 16.49 0.66
N PRO A 303 23.95 15.85 -0.50
CA PRO A 303 22.81 16.18 -1.34
C PRO A 303 21.50 16.03 -0.58
N VAL A 304 20.50 16.85 -0.94
CA VAL A 304 19.19 16.86 -0.27
C VAL A 304 18.52 15.47 -0.26
N LEU A 305 18.62 14.71 -1.36
CA LEU A 305 18.03 13.38 -1.47
C LEU A 305 18.63 12.40 -0.45
N ILE A 306 19.93 12.44 -0.23
CA ILE A 306 20.64 11.61 0.76
C ILE A 306 20.17 11.94 2.18
N LEU A 307 20.01 13.24 2.48
CA LEU A 307 19.50 13.69 3.77
C LEU A 307 18.02 13.30 3.96
N GLN A 308 17.21 13.38 2.91
CA GLN A 308 15.81 12.96 2.92
C GLN A 308 15.67 11.46 3.17
N ASP A 309 16.49 10.63 2.53
CA ASP A 309 16.54 9.18 2.70
C ASP A 309 16.88 8.81 4.16
N CYS A 310 17.91 9.45 4.72
CA CYS A 310 18.27 9.28 6.13
C CYS A 310 17.14 9.74 7.07
N LEU A 311 16.48 10.87 6.76
CA LEU A 311 15.38 11.37 7.57
C LEU A 311 14.16 10.43 7.51
N ALA A 312 13.89 9.83 6.35
CA ALA A 312 12.85 8.83 6.17
C ALA A 312 13.12 7.57 7.02
N ASP A 313 14.37 7.10 7.10
CA ASP A 313 14.77 6.03 8.02
C ASP A 313 14.55 6.40 9.50
N ALA A 314 14.91 7.62 9.88
CA ALA A 314 14.69 8.11 11.24
C ALA A 314 13.19 8.17 11.58
N PHE A 315 12.37 8.71 10.68
CA PHE A 315 10.92 8.74 10.83
C PHE A 315 10.34 7.33 10.96
N ALA A 316 10.71 6.42 10.06
CA ALA A 316 10.19 5.06 10.06
C ALA A 316 10.56 4.30 11.35
N THR A 317 11.79 4.49 11.83
CA THR A 317 12.24 3.94 13.12
C THR A 317 11.41 4.50 14.28
N TYR A 318 11.17 5.81 14.31
CA TYR A 318 10.35 6.46 15.32
C TYR A 318 8.90 5.93 15.31
N ALA A 319 8.32 5.79 14.12
CA ALA A 319 6.91 5.42 13.93
C ALA A 319 6.64 3.93 14.15
N MET A 320 7.58 3.05 13.80
CA MET A 320 7.40 1.58 13.85
C MET A 320 8.18 0.91 14.98
N GLY A 321 9.14 1.60 15.60
CA GLY A 321 10.01 1.05 16.63
C GLY A 321 10.96 -0.03 16.09
N PRO A 322 11.33 -1.02 16.91
CA PRO A 322 12.28 -2.07 16.54
C PRO A 322 11.94 -2.86 15.27
N SER A 323 10.65 -3.04 14.95
CA SER A 323 10.22 -3.78 13.76
C SER A 323 10.75 -3.19 12.46
N TYR A 324 10.84 -1.86 12.33
CA TYR A 324 11.44 -1.22 11.15
C TYR A 324 12.94 -1.49 11.06
N ALA A 325 13.65 -1.28 12.17
CA ALA A 325 15.09 -1.50 12.23
C ALA A 325 15.46 -2.94 11.86
N LEU A 326 14.72 -3.92 12.38
CA LEU A 326 14.86 -5.34 12.04
C LEU A 326 14.59 -5.61 10.57
N SER A 327 13.52 -5.02 10.03
CA SER A 327 13.14 -5.18 8.62
C SER A 327 14.23 -4.65 7.69
N LEU A 328 14.70 -3.42 7.91
CA LEU A 328 15.67 -2.82 7.00
C LEU A 328 17.07 -3.44 7.15
N ILE A 329 17.60 -3.54 8.37
CA ILE A 329 18.97 -4.00 8.60
C ILE A 329 19.12 -5.48 8.20
N LEU A 330 18.15 -6.34 8.50
CA LEU A 330 18.29 -7.78 8.27
C LEU A 330 17.84 -8.23 6.87
N LEU A 331 17.03 -7.44 6.15
CA LEU A 331 16.52 -7.83 4.83
C LEU A 331 17.06 -6.99 3.67
N ARG A 332 17.33 -5.69 3.89
CA ARG A 332 17.58 -4.73 2.81
C ARG A 332 19.00 -4.19 2.75
N LEU A 333 19.57 -3.83 3.90
CA LEU A 333 20.88 -3.23 3.91
C LEU A 333 21.93 -4.24 3.42
N ASN A 334 22.54 -3.89 2.30
CA ASN A 334 23.62 -4.65 1.71
C ASN A 334 24.97 -4.16 2.26
N PRO A 335 25.70 -4.97 3.05
CA PRO A 335 27.00 -4.58 3.59
C PRO A 335 28.03 -4.33 2.49
N LEU A 336 27.95 -5.00 1.32
CA LEU A 336 28.89 -4.78 0.20
C LEU A 336 28.83 -3.37 -0.39
N ARG A 337 27.76 -2.63 -0.11
CA ARG A 337 27.55 -1.23 -0.51
C ARG A 337 27.45 -0.30 0.69
N ALA A 338 27.98 -0.71 1.85
CA ALA A 338 27.84 0.03 3.11
C ALA A 338 28.28 1.48 3.01
N PHE A 339 29.33 1.79 2.25
CA PHE A 339 29.95 3.13 2.19
C PHE A 339 29.80 3.82 0.83
N GLN A 340 29.00 3.26 -0.08
CA GLN A 340 28.77 3.84 -1.41
C GLN A 340 27.42 4.53 -1.43
N ASP A 341 27.41 5.86 -1.55
CA ASP A 341 26.18 6.59 -1.84
C ASP A 341 25.72 6.28 -3.28
N GLY A 342 24.42 6.08 -3.44
CA GLY A 342 23.76 6.07 -4.74
C GLY A 342 23.59 7.49 -5.28
N HIS A 343 22.96 7.61 -6.45
CA HIS A 343 22.60 8.93 -6.99
C HIS A 343 21.58 9.66 -6.08
N ASP A 344 20.73 8.87 -5.46
CA ASP A 344 19.48 9.23 -4.78
C ASP A 344 19.27 8.43 -3.49
N GLN A 345 20.21 7.55 -3.13
CA GLN A 345 20.14 6.70 -1.94
C GLN A 345 21.37 6.90 -1.06
N ALA A 346 21.16 7.04 0.24
CA ALA A 346 22.23 7.10 1.22
C ALA A 346 22.96 5.76 1.32
N ALA A 347 24.28 5.81 1.50
CA ALA A 347 25.09 4.64 1.78
C ALA A 347 24.50 3.86 2.98
N HIS A 348 24.46 2.53 2.87
CA HIS A 348 23.75 1.69 3.86
C HIS A 348 24.31 1.81 5.29
N ALA A 349 25.59 2.15 5.47
CA ALA A 349 26.16 2.44 6.78
C ALA A 349 25.56 3.71 7.41
N LYS A 350 25.29 4.76 6.61
CA LYS A 350 24.61 5.98 7.08
C LYS A 350 23.18 5.65 7.54
N ARG A 351 22.46 4.87 6.72
CA ARG A 351 21.10 4.39 7.01
C ARG A 351 21.06 3.57 8.31
N ALA A 352 21.91 2.55 8.44
CA ALA A 352 22.04 1.74 9.66
C ALA A 352 22.35 2.60 10.89
N PHE A 353 23.27 3.56 10.76
CA PHE A 353 23.65 4.47 11.84
C PHE A 353 22.46 5.31 12.32
N VAL A 354 21.70 5.91 11.39
CA VAL A 354 20.52 6.71 11.72
C VAL A 354 19.46 5.90 12.45
N ILE A 355 19.17 4.69 11.97
CA ILE A 355 18.17 3.79 12.55
C ILE A 355 18.55 3.42 13.99
N LEU A 356 19.78 2.99 14.20
CA LEU A 356 20.26 2.61 15.53
C LEU A 356 20.31 3.81 16.48
N THR A 357 20.67 4.99 15.97
CA THR A 357 20.68 6.24 16.75
C THR A 357 19.27 6.67 17.14
N MET A 358 18.29 6.56 16.24
CA MET A 358 16.89 6.85 16.55
C MET A 358 16.32 5.86 17.57
N LEU A 359 16.61 4.56 17.44
CA LEU A 359 16.22 3.57 18.47
C LEU A 359 16.84 3.89 19.82
N ASP A 360 18.13 4.23 19.88
CA ASP A 360 18.80 4.64 21.11
C ASP A 360 18.15 5.89 21.71
N TRP A 361 17.82 6.88 20.88
CA TRP A 361 17.13 8.10 21.29
C TRP A 361 15.76 7.79 21.92
N MET A 362 14.95 6.95 21.26
CA MET A 362 13.65 6.50 21.80
C MET A 362 13.82 5.73 23.11
N ASN A 363 14.84 4.88 23.19
CA ASN A 363 15.11 4.01 24.34
C ASN A 363 15.49 4.81 25.59
N ARG A 364 16.24 5.91 25.43
CA ARG A 364 16.69 6.79 26.54
C ARG A 364 15.56 7.54 27.23
N ARG A 365 14.39 7.66 26.61
CA ARG A 365 13.21 8.32 27.20
C ARG A 365 12.62 7.53 28.37
N ASN A 366 13.03 6.27 28.56
CA ASN A 366 12.58 5.43 29.65
C ASN A 366 13.78 4.87 30.45
N PRO A 367 13.79 4.97 31.79
CA PRO A 367 14.85 4.44 32.62
C PRO A 367 15.12 2.93 32.45
N MET A 368 14.11 2.15 32.04
CA MET A 368 14.23 0.69 31.86
C MET A 368 14.94 0.31 30.55
N THR A 369 15.03 1.22 29.59
CA THR A 369 15.71 1.01 28.29
C THR A 369 15.36 -0.33 27.61
N PRO A 370 14.07 -0.63 27.37
CA PRO A 370 13.62 -1.96 26.92
C PRO A 370 14.12 -2.35 25.52
N TYR A 371 14.54 -1.39 24.70
CA TYR A 371 15.10 -1.66 23.36
C TYR A 371 16.60 -2.04 23.41
N THR A 372 17.26 -1.96 24.55
CA THR A 372 18.71 -2.25 24.65
C THR A 372 19.09 -3.62 24.08
N PRO A 373 18.39 -4.73 24.39
CA PRO A 373 18.76 -6.03 23.83
C PRO A 373 18.67 -6.07 22.30
N ILE A 374 17.61 -5.51 21.72
CA ILE A 374 17.40 -5.55 20.27
C ILE A 374 18.37 -4.63 19.52
N ILE A 375 18.70 -3.47 20.09
CA ILE A 375 19.72 -2.55 19.57
C ILE A 375 21.09 -3.24 19.55
N GLN A 376 21.45 -3.94 20.64
CA GLN A 376 22.71 -4.69 20.72
C GLN A 376 22.76 -5.81 19.68
N THR A 377 21.70 -6.61 19.54
CA THR A 377 21.61 -7.63 18.49
C THR A 377 21.84 -7.04 17.11
N LEU A 378 21.12 -5.97 16.75
CA LEU A 378 21.24 -5.32 15.44
C LEU A 378 22.65 -4.77 15.17
N ARG A 379 23.27 -4.13 16.17
CA ARG A 379 24.66 -3.66 16.09
C ARG A 379 25.62 -4.82 15.84
N THR A 380 25.50 -5.89 16.63
CA THR A 380 26.36 -7.07 16.48
C THR A 380 26.21 -7.73 15.11
N GLU A 381 24.99 -7.93 14.62
CA GLU A 381 24.75 -8.51 13.29
C GLU A 381 25.33 -7.63 12.16
N TRP A 382 25.07 -6.31 12.22
CA TRP A 382 25.60 -5.37 11.23
C TRP A 382 27.13 -5.30 11.25
N ASP A 383 27.73 -5.14 12.42
CA ASP A 383 29.18 -5.06 12.59
C ASP A 383 29.88 -6.38 12.22
N THR A 384 29.20 -7.52 12.39
CA THR A 384 29.71 -8.84 11.94
C THR A 384 29.64 -8.98 10.43
N ALA A 385 28.66 -8.36 9.76
CA ALA A 385 28.50 -8.41 8.32
C ALA A 385 29.50 -7.51 7.56
N LEU A 386 29.93 -6.39 8.16
CA LEU A 386 30.83 -5.41 7.52
C LEU A 386 32.23 -5.95 7.16
N PRO A 387 32.93 -6.75 8.00
CA PRO A 387 34.24 -7.30 7.67
C PRO A 387 34.28 -8.22 6.44
N ALA A 388 33.13 -8.75 6.01
CA ALA A 388 33.04 -9.51 4.76
C ALA A 388 33.21 -8.64 3.50
N THR A 389 33.43 -7.35 3.66
CA THR A 389 33.45 -6.35 2.59
C THR A 389 34.82 -5.66 2.55
N THR A 390 35.39 -5.55 1.36
CA THR A 390 36.64 -4.82 1.12
C THR A 390 36.36 -3.64 0.19
N PRO A 391 36.84 -2.42 0.50
CA PRO A 391 37.61 -1.99 1.68
C PRO A 391 36.76 -1.66 2.92
N THR A 392 37.38 -1.79 4.10
CA THR A 392 36.78 -1.43 5.40
C THR A 392 36.84 0.09 5.60
N GLU A 393 35.91 0.80 4.98
CA GLU A 393 35.68 2.21 5.30
C GLU A 393 34.87 2.33 6.60
N ALA A 394 34.82 3.54 7.17
CA ALA A 394 34.01 3.84 8.33
C ALA A 394 33.42 5.25 8.17
N LEU A 395 32.24 5.47 8.73
CA LEU A 395 31.66 6.81 8.79
C LEU A 395 32.59 7.74 9.57
N THR A 396 32.84 8.93 9.04
CA THR A 396 33.65 9.95 9.73
C THR A 396 32.87 10.51 10.93
N ASP A 397 33.59 11.09 11.89
CA ASP A 397 32.94 11.66 13.08
C ASP A 397 32.06 12.87 12.74
N ASP A 398 32.42 13.64 11.70
CA ASP A 398 31.58 14.72 11.18
C ASP A 398 30.26 14.18 10.60
N GLN A 399 30.32 13.08 9.84
CA GLN A 399 29.12 12.43 9.31
C GLN A 399 28.22 11.92 10.45
N LYS A 400 28.78 11.21 11.43
CA LYS A 400 28.04 10.73 12.62
C LYS A 400 27.41 11.89 13.39
N THR A 401 28.14 12.98 13.58
CA THR A 401 27.66 14.19 14.28
C THR A 401 26.48 14.82 13.56
N LEU A 402 26.56 14.96 12.22
CA LEU A 402 25.45 15.50 11.43
C LEU A 402 24.22 14.60 11.53
N LEU A 403 24.37 13.31 11.28
CA LEU A 403 23.26 12.34 11.34
C LEU A 403 22.62 12.27 12.72
N THR A 404 23.41 12.39 13.80
CA THR A 404 22.89 12.46 15.17
C THR A 404 22.02 13.70 15.38
N LYS A 405 22.48 14.88 14.94
CA LYS A 405 21.70 16.13 15.02
C LYS A 405 20.40 16.06 14.22
N MET A 406 20.39 15.33 13.10
CA MET A 406 19.17 15.10 12.32
C MET A 406 18.17 14.23 13.09
N VAL A 407 18.64 13.14 13.70
CA VAL A 407 17.82 12.26 14.54
C VAL A 407 17.22 13.03 15.72
N GLU A 408 18.03 13.82 16.43
CA GLU A 408 17.58 14.64 17.55
C GLU A 408 16.51 15.65 17.12
N PHE A 409 16.79 16.41 16.05
CA PHE A 409 15.81 17.36 15.52
C PHE A 409 14.48 16.69 15.14
N LEU A 410 14.54 15.57 14.41
CA LEU A 410 13.33 14.89 13.98
C LEU A 410 12.56 14.30 15.18
N GLY A 411 13.27 13.69 16.14
CA GLY A 411 12.67 13.16 17.35
C GLY A 411 11.93 14.24 18.14
N ASP A 412 12.58 15.38 18.38
CA ASP A 412 11.98 16.53 19.06
C ASP A 412 10.79 17.12 18.28
N PHE A 413 10.92 17.24 16.97
CA PHE A 413 9.85 17.71 16.09
C PHE A 413 8.62 16.79 16.16
N LEU A 414 8.82 15.47 16.03
CA LEU A 414 7.73 14.51 16.09
C LEU A 414 7.09 14.49 17.47
N ASP A 415 7.86 14.53 18.57
CA ASP A 415 7.30 14.61 19.92
C ASP A 415 6.41 15.85 20.12
N ALA A 416 6.83 16.99 19.57
CA ALA A 416 6.08 18.24 19.69
C ALA A 416 4.83 18.29 18.79
N HIS A 417 4.89 17.67 17.62
CA HIS A 417 3.91 17.92 16.55
C HIS A 417 3.12 16.68 16.10
N ALA A 418 3.56 15.46 16.39
CA ALA A 418 3.00 14.22 15.88
C ALA A 418 2.98 13.08 16.91
N LYS A 419 1.79 12.56 17.23
CA LYS A 419 1.63 11.40 18.13
C LYS A 419 1.73 10.08 17.36
N VAL A 420 2.86 9.89 16.68
CA VAL A 420 3.09 8.71 15.82
C VAL A 420 4.14 7.76 16.39
N ASP A 421 4.70 8.01 17.57
CA ASP A 421 5.74 7.16 18.14
C ASP A 421 5.24 5.74 18.46
N TYR A 422 6.11 4.76 18.22
CA TYR A 422 5.92 3.42 18.79
C TYR A 422 6.44 3.41 20.24
N THR A 423 5.50 3.49 21.17
CA THR A 423 5.81 3.73 22.59
C THR A 423 6.40 2.51 23.28
N ILE A 424 7.20 2.76 24.33
CA ILE A 424 7.72 1.72 25.21
C ILE A 424 6.59 0.98 25.97
N THR A 425 5.48 1.66 26.25
CA THR A 425 4.30 1.02 26.87
C THR A 425 3.73 -0.04 25.94
N ALA A 426 3.60 0.27 24.64
CA ALA A 426 3.11 -0.64 23.61
C ALA A 426 4.06 -1.84 23.42
N TRP A 427 5.38 -1.60 23.41
CA TRP A 427 6.37 -2.67 23.39
C TRP A 427 6.22 -3.63 24.58
N ASN A 428 6.08 -3.08 25.79
CA ASN A 428 5.95 -3.89 27.00
C ASN A 428 4.60 -4.63 27.10
N SER A 429 3.52 -4.08 26.52
CA SER A 429 2.21 -4.73 26.56
C SER A 429 2.12 -6.01 25.74
N VAL A 430 3.09 -6.25 24.84
CA VAL A 430 3.16 -7.46 24.01
C VAL A 430 4.40 -8.32 24.28
N ALA A 431 5.06 -8.12 25.43
CA ALA A 431 6.29 -8.83 25.77
C ALA A 431 6.13 -10.37 25.87
N ASP A 432 4.91 -10.86 26.11
CA ASP A 432 4.56 -12.28 26.20
C ASP A 432 4.09 -12.88 24.86
N TRP A 433 3.88 -12.07 23.82
CA TRP A 433 3.41 -12.53 22.51
C TRP A 433 4.43 -13.36 21.72
N PRO A 434 5.75 -13.10 21.75
CA PRO A 434 6.71 -13.84 20.93
C PRO A 434 6.60 -15.37 21.03
N PRO A 435 6.56 -16.01 22.22
CA PRO A 435 6.37 -17.46 22.33
C PRO A 435 4.95 -17.91 21.93
N LEU A 436 3.94 -17.06 22.00
CA LEU A 436 2.57 -17.37 21.57
C LEU A 436 2.46 -17.38 20.04
N LEU A 437 3.03 -16.38 19.35
CA LEU A 437 3.05 -16.31 17.88
C LEU A 437 3.77 -17.52 17.27
N ALA A 438 4.80 -18.03 17.95
CA ALA A 438 5.51 -19.25 17.58
C ALA A 438 4.68 -20.56 17.70
N GLN A 439 3.44 -20.47 18.18
CA GLN A 439 2.49 -21.60 18.20
C GLN A 439 1.63 -21.65 16.92
N GLY A 440 1.74 -20.64 16.04
CA GLY A 440 1.01 -20.56 14.78
C GLY A 440 -0.32 -19.80 14.88
N PRO A 441 -1.17 -19.86 13.84
CA PRO A 441 -2.34 -18.97 13.69
C PRO A 441 -3.42 -19.12 14.76
N ASN A 442 -3.42 -20.23 15.49
CA ASN A 442 -4.38 -20.50 16.56
C ASN A 442 -3.89 -20.06 17.95
N ALA A 443 -2.83 -19.24 18.00
CA ALA A 443 -2.28 -18.73 19.25
C ALA A 443 -3.36 -18.01 20.08
N ALA A 444 -3.44 -18.35 21.37
CA ALA A 444 -4.40 -17.79 22.31
C ALA A 444 -4.01 -16.37 22.79
N ILE A 445 -3.77 -15.46 21.86
CA ILE A 445 -3.44 -14.06 22.15
C ILE A 445 -4.74 -13.28 22.40
N THR A 446 -4.83 -12.65 23.57
CA THR A 446 -5.96 -11.77 23.93
C THR A 446 -5.66 -10.36 23.45
N LEU A 447 -6.56 -9.80 22.63
CA LEU A 447 -6.44 -8.43 22.13
C LEU A 447 -7.15 -7.44 23.06
N ASN A 448 -6.45 -6.39 23.45
CA ASN A 448 -7.02 -5.18 24.04
C ASN A 448 -7.39 -4.21 22.90
N PRO A 449 -8.48 -3.43 23.01
CA PRO A 449 -8.77 -2.30 22.11
C PRO A 449 -7.60 -1.33 21.83
N GLU A 450 -6.62 -1.23 22.72
CA GLU A 450 -5.43 -0.39 22.54
C GLU A 450 -4.37 -1.02 21.63
N HIS A 451 -4.41 -2.34 21.41
CA HIS A 451 -3.46 -3.01 20.55
C HIS A 451 -3.69 -2.69 19.08
N GLU A 452 -2.60 -2.48 18.36
CA GLU A 452 -2.60 -2.10 16.95
C GLU A 452 -1.67 -2.97 16.10
N LEU A 453 -1.67 -2.73 14.79
CA LEU A 453 -0.89 -3.53 13.84
C LEU A 453 0.63 -3.48 14.11
N ARG A 454 1.13 -2.36 14.64
CA ARG A 454 2.54 -2.16 14.98
C ARG A 454 2.99 -3.09 16.11
N ASP A 455 2.11 -3.38 17.07
CA ASP A 455 2.40 -4.31 18.17
C ASP A 455 2.63 -5.73 17.66
N VAL A 456 1.76 -6.18 16.76
CA VAL A 456 1.88 -7.48 16.12
C VAL A 456 3.18 -7.60 15.33
N LEU A 457 3.56 -6.54 14.60
CA LEU A 457 4.81 -6.52 13.80
C LEU A 457 6.07 -6.58 14.68
N ASN A 458 6.10 -5.80 15.77
CA ASN A 458 7.20 -5.82 16.73
C ASN A 458 7.31 -7.19 17.42
N ALA A 459 6.19 -7.74 17.91
CA ALA A 459 6.16 -9.07 18.52
C ALA A 459 6.53 -10.20 17.55
N ALA A 460 6.09 -10.12 16.29
CA ALA A 460 6.41 -11.12 15.26
C ALA A 460 7.90 -11.13 14.92
N TRP A 461 8.52 -9.94 14.78
CA TRP A 461 9.96 -9.83 14.55
C TRP A 461 10.77 -10.35 15.74
N GLN A 462 10.36 -10.02 16.96
CA GLN A 462 10.99 -10.58 18.17
C GLN A 462 10.83 -12.10 18.22
N SER A 463 9.66 -12.63 17.89
CA SER A 463 9.40 -14.07 17.79
C SER A 463 10.32 -14.74 16.77
N ARG A 464 10.51 -14.11 15.60
CA ARG A 464 11.38 -14.64 14.53
C ARG A 464 12.84 -14.75 14.97
N LEU A 465 13.33 -13.80 15.76
CA LEU A 465 14.70 -13.88 16.30
C LEU A 465 14.85 -15.00 17.33
N LEU A 466 13.81 -15.21 18.16
CA LEU A 466 13.82 -16.26 19.20
C LEU A 466 13.60 -17.67 18.64
N PHE A 467 12.80 -17.78 17.57
CA PHE A 467 12.36 -19.04 16.96
C PHE A 467 12.51 -19.00 15.43
N PRO A 468 13.74 -18.88 14.89
CA PRO A 468 13.99 -18.69 13.46
C PRO A 468 13.46 -19.83 12.59
N GLU A 469 13.37 -21.04 13.13
CA GLU A 469 12.83 -22.22 12.46
C GLU A 469 11.31 -22.16 12.24
N LYS A 470 10.59 -21.30 12.98
CA LYS A 470 9.13 -21.15 12.93
C LYS A 470 8.64 -19.93 12.16
N ARG A 471 9.48 -19.41 11.26
CA ARG A 471 9.20 -18.16 10.53
C ARG A 471 7.85 -18.17 9.81
N ASN A 472 7.42 -19.30 9.26
CA ASN A 472 6.18 -19.36 8.48
C ASN A 472 4.95 -19.36 9.41
N GLU A 473 5.04 -20.08 10.52
CA GLU A 473 4.01 -20.15 11.56
C GLU A 473 3.81 -18.79 12.21
N ILE A 474 4.91 -18.09 12.54
CA ILE A 474 4.87 -16.74 13.10
C ILE A 474 4.23 -15.77 12.10
N ALA A 475 4.59 -15.86 10.82
CA ALA A 475 4.01 -15.01 9.79
C ALA A 475 2.50 -15.23 9.64
N ALA A 476 2.06 -16.49 9.61
CA ALA A 476 0.63 -16.83 9.58
C ALA A 476 -0.11 -16.34 10.83
N ALA A 477 0.52 -16.45 12.02
CA ALA A 477 -0.03 -15.94 13.27
C ALA A 477 -0.18 -14.43 13.29
N ALA A 478 0.81 -13.70 12.78
CA ALA A 478 0.76 -12.25 12.65
C ALA A 478 -0.39 -11.80 11.74
N ILE A 479 -0.56 -12.45 10.58
CA ILE A 479 -1.66 -12.17 9.64
C ILE A 479 -3.02 -12.43 10.30
N ALA A 480 -3.20 -13.59 10.93
CA ALA A 480 -4.45 -13.92 11.63
C ALA A 480 -4.77 -12.93 12.76
N LEU A 481 -3.75 -12.45 13.47
CA LEU A 481 -3.92 -11.47 14.54
C LEU A 481 -4.32 -10.09 13.99
N TRP A 482 -3.79 -9.69 12.83
CA TRP A 482 -4.22 -8.46 12.16
C TRP A 482 -5.67 -8.53 11.71
N GLU A 483 -6.09 -9.63 11.11
CA GLU A 483 -7.49 -9.80 10.68
C GLU A 483 -8.46 -9.60 11.85
N ARG A 484 -8.08 -10.06 13.05
CA ARG A 484 -8.83 -9.86 14.30
C ARG A 484 -8.80 -8.42 14.80
N ILE A 485 -7.70 -7.68 14.60
CA ILE A 485 -7.61 -6.24 14.93
C ILE A 485 -8.48 -5.42 13.97
N LEU A 486 -8.45 -5.73 12.67
CA LEU A 486 -9.22 -5.01 11.65
C LEU A 486 -10.71 -5.33 11.69
N ASN A 487 -11.06 -6.55 12.12
CA ASN A 487 -12.45 -7.00 12.24
C ASN A 487 -12.69 -7.48 13.68
N PRO A 488 -12.70 -6.57 14.67
CA PRO A 488 -12.92 -6.96 16.05
C PRO A 488 -14.29 -7.65 16.15
N PRO A 489 -14.39 -8.78 16.87
CA PRO A 489 -15.68 -9.43 17.06
C PRO A 489 -16.65 -8.40 17.65
N PRO A 490 -17.95 -8.40 17.25
CA PRO A 490 -18.93 -7.49 17.80
C PRO A 490 -18.84 -7.64 19.32
N SER A 491 -18.46 -6.55 19.99
CA SER A 491 -18.36 -6.55 21.45
C SER A 491 -19.66 -7.15 21.95
N ARG A 492 -19.59 -8.31 22.63
CA ARG A 492 -20.77 -8.94 23.21
C ARG A 492 -21.37 -7.86 24.08
N GLY A 493 -22.41 -7.21 23.54
CA GLY A 493 -22.91 -5.97 24.12
C GLY A 493 -23.14 -6.26 25.59
N ARG A 494 -22.84 -5.29 26.46
CA ARG A 494 -23.33 -5.28 27.83
C ARG A 494 -24.86 -5.46 27.76
N ALA A 495 -25.30 -6.71 27.67
CA ALA A 495 -26.69 -7.10 27.71
C ALA A 495 -27.13 -6.71 29.12
N GLY A 496 -27.97 -5.68 29.21
CA GLY A 496 -28.59 -5.31 30.48
C GLY A 496 -27.90 -4.21 31.28
N ARG A 497 -27.50 -3.09 30.66
CA ARG A 497 -27.79 -1.82 31.33
C ARG A 497 -29.18 -1.39 30.90
N THR A 498 -30.17 -2.03 31.50
CA THR A 498 -31.58 -1.62 31.47
C THR A 498 -31.60 -0.11 31.66
N GLN A 499 -32.10 0.63 30.67
CA GLN A 499 -32.50 2.01 30.88
C GLN A 499 -33.49 2.00 32.05
N VAL A 500 -33.01 2.32 33.24
CA VAL A 500 -33.89 2.64 34.36
C VAL A 500 -34.64 3.89 33.90
N GLY A 501 -35.92 3.70 33.58
CA GLY A 501 -36.81 4.77 33.19
C GLY A 501 -36.73 5.88 34.23
N ILE A 502 -36.16 7.02 33.83
CA ILE A 502 -36.31 8.27 34.56
C ILE A 502 -37.78 8.66 34.35
N THR A 503 -38.63 8.23 35.27
CA THR A 503 -39.96 8.79 35.44
C THR A 503 -39.81 10.26 35.80
N ARG A 504 -40.12 11.16 34.86
CA ARG A 504 -40.46 12.56 35.14
C ARG A 504 -41.61 12.57 36.15
N ARG A 505 -41.34 12.98 37.39
CA ARG A 505 -42.37 13.53 38.27
C ARG A 505 -42.43 15.04 38.03
N GLY A 506 -43.62 15.51 37.65
CA GLY A 506 -43.95 16.92 37.71
C GLY A 506 -44.03 17.39 39.16
N GLY A 507 -43.59 18.63 39.35
CA GLY A 507 -43.79 19.51 40.49
C GLY A 507 -43.78 20.92 39.94
#